data_AF-A0A8J2BPX2-F1
#
_entry.id   AF-A0A8J2BPX2-F1
#
_cell.length_a   1.000
_cell.length_b   1.000
_cell.length_c   1.000
_cell.angle_alpha   90.00
_cell.angle_beta   90.00
_cell.angle_gamma   90.00
#
_symmetry.space_group_name_H-M   'P 1'
#
loop_
_entity.id
_entity.type
_entity.pdbx_description
1 polymer ?
#
loop_
_entity_poly.entity_id
_entity_poly.type
_entity_poly.pdbx_seq_one_letter_code
_entity_poly.pdbx_strand_id
1 'polypeptide(L)'
;MKKDYPTLLASRFVRISRLISFATRASSMGLSKTFLWGFFLGNLPLLQASQDVPEIQVNHFEPKPLVIRIGDLPPPFATPSAEKPFQKAPLPSKPTLNLPPGFTVTVFAKGFQSPRWLAQAPDGSVLVVESYGNRIWRIPDPQRSSLPASSELFATEANGLRIPFGVVFVRGWCYVACEDRLLRFPYRPGQSTLSGEGQILAWFPGGGHSTRSLAASKDGKSLFVGIGSWGNVGIEPAPRACILRMNLDGKHPKVFASGMRNPVGLAIEPKTGDLYAVVNERDGLGDDLVPDYLARVHEGDFYGWPYAYLSPSLLDPRIRLDNPKILRLIARTRTPEILFHAHSAPLGLVFLPKETTFPSPYRHGAFVTLHGSWNRSVATGYKIVFVPFSSDGRPYGFYQDFLTGFLLDPSIPLTWGRPVGLLALLKGGLLFCDELHGIVYKVDYVGPEETGQKIALDLPEKVRKE
;
A
#
# COMPACT_ATOMS: atom_id res chain seq x y z
N MET A 1 62.35 -15.77 20.44
CA MET A 1 62.49 -17.16 19.94
C MET A 1 61.13 -17.81 19.93
N LYS A 2 60.74 -18.30 18.74
CA LYS A 2 59.59 -19.13 18.33
C LYS A 2 58.71 -19.79 19.43
N LYS A 3 57.38 -19.72 19.28
CA LYS A 3 56.52 -20.82 18.75
C LYS A 3 55.03 -20.41 18.62
N ASP A 4 54.37 -21.08 17.68
CA ASP A 4 53.07 -20.81 17.03
C ASP A 4 51.78 -21.22 17.80
N TYR A 5 50.63 -20.75 17.27
CA TYR A 5 49.17 -21.08 17.43
C TYR A 5 48.81 -22.58 17.70
N PRO A 6 47.57 -23.04 18.08
CA PRO A 6 46.20 -22.50 17.82
C PRO A 6 45.06 -22.82 18.86
N THR A 7 43.78 -22.60 18.48
CA THR A 7 42.50 -23.26 18.91
C THR A 7 41.52 -22.56 19.88
N LEU A 8 40.65 -21.72 19.31
CA LEU A 8 39.35 -21.28 19.87
C LEU A 8 38.20 -22.04 19.17
N LEU A 9 38.23 -23.38 19.24
CA LEU A 9 37.17 -24.28 18.73
C LEU A 9 36.76 -25.36 19.74
N ALA A 10 37.33 -25.37 20.95
CA ALA A 10 37.10 -26.44 21.94
C ALA A 10 35.97 -26.17 22.97
N SER A 11 35.34 -24.99 22.99
CA SER A 11 34.30 -24.68 23.98
C SER A 11 32.87 -25.04 23.57
N ARG A 12 32.63 -25.45 22.31
CA ARG A 12 31.29 -25.84 21.81
C ARG A 12 31.01 -27.34 21.80
N PHE A 13 32.02 -28.21 21.94
CA PHE A 13 31.82 -29.68 21.95
C PHE A 13 31.61 -30.29 23.35
N VAL A 14 31.87 -29.55 24.43
CA VAL A 14 31.76 -30.09 25.81
C VAL A 14 30.33 -30.07 26.36
N ARG A 15 29.39 -29.33 25.74
CA ARG A 15 27.97 -29.32 26.15
C ARG A 15 27.10 -30.39 25.51
N ILE A 16 27.54 -31.02 24.42
CA ILE A 16 26.77 -32.07 23.73
C ILE A 16 27.10 -33.46 24.30
N SER A 17 28.32 -33.69 24.80
CA SER A 17 28.71 -34.98 25.41
C SER A 17 28.11 -35.22 26.80
N ARG A 18 27.71 -34.17 27.54
CA ARG A 18 27.00 -34.32 28.83
C ARG A 18 25.49 -34.58 28.69
N LEU A 19 24.90 -34.33 27.52
CA LEU A 19 23.47 -34.58 27.25
C LEU A 19 23.20 -36.02 26.79
N ILE A 20 24.20 -36.70 26.23
CA ILE A 20 24.08 -38.10 25.79
C ILE A 20 24.21 -39.08 26.97
N SER A 21 24.86 -38.70 28.07
CA SER A 21 25.05 -39.57 29.25
C SER A 21 23.84 -39.65 30.20
N PHE A 22 22.79 -38.86 29.99
CA PHE A 22 21.57 -38.91 30.82
C PHE A 22 20.47 -39.79 30.20
N ALA A 23 20.54 -40.05 28.89
CA ALA A 23 19.55 -40.85 28.16
C ALA A 23 19.75 -42.37 28.29
N THR A 24 20.89 -42.84 28.83
CA THR A 24 21.18 -44.27 29.03
C THR A 24 20.88 -44.79 30.45
N ARG A 25 20.27 -43.98 31.34
CA ARG A 25 19.88 -44.40 32.70
C ARG A 25 18.37 -44.40 33.00
N ALA A 26 17.53 -44.12 32.01
CA ALA A 26 16.06 -44.10 32.16
C ALA A 26 15.37 -45.32 31.51
N SER A 27 16.05 -46.45 31.42
CA SER A 27 15.51 -47.70 30.83
C SER A 27 15.27 -48.81 31.86
N SER A 28 15.40 -48.53 33.16
CA SER A 28 15.27 -49.54 34.24
C SER A 28 14.08 -49.34 35.18
N MET A 29 13.15 -48.43 34.87
CA MET A 29 11.93 -48.23 35.67
C MET A 29 10.74 -48.09 34.71
N GLY A 30 9.96 -49.17 34.57
CA GLY A 30 8.89 -49.31 33.57
C GLY A 30 7.76 -48.28 33.69
N LEU A 31 7.94 -47.13 33.03
CA LEU A 31 6.91 -46.10 32.84
C LEU A 31 6.64 -45.90 31.33
N SER A 32 5.37 -45.70 31.00
CA SER A 32 4.80 -45.61 29.65
C SER A 32 5.50 -44.58 28.74
N LYS A 33 5.73 -44.97 27.48
CA LYS A 33 6.41 -44.18 26.43
C LYS A 33 5.66 -42.93 25.93
N THR A 34 4.48 -42.60 26.45
CA THR A 34 3.66 -41.48 25.95
C THR A 34 3.87 -40.14 26.66
N PHE A 35 4.79 -40.02 27.62
CA PHE A 35 4.94 -38.78 28.41
C PHE A 35 6.31 -38.08 28.30
N LEU A 36 7.12 -38.40 27.28
CA LEU A 36 8.49 -37.87 27.13
C LEU A 36 8.81 -37.23 25.77
N TRP A 37 7.78 -36.85 25.00
CA TRP A 37 7.94 -36.06 23.76
C TRP A 37 7.40 -34.62 23.86
N GLY A 38 6.75 -34.25 24.97
CA GLY A 38 6.07 -32.95 25.12
C GLY A 38 6.86 -31.82 25.78
N PHE A 39 8.08 -32.06 26.30
CA PHE A 39 8.76 -31.09 27.17
C PHE A 39 10.15 -30.59 26.70
N PHE A 40 10.56 -30.90 25.47
CA PHE A 40 11.89 -30.50 24.95
C PHE A 40 11.89 -29.68 23.65
N LEU A 41 10.73 -29.17 23.23
CA LEU A 41 10.62 -28.26 22.07
C LEU A 41 10.47 -26.78 22.46
N GLY A 42 10.54 -26.45 23.76
CA GLY A 42 10.16 -25.13 24.27
C GLY A 42 11.26 -24.05 24.35
N ASN A 43 12.53 -24.33 24.06
CA ASN A 43 13.60 -23.33 24.23
C ASN A 43 14.86 -23.65 23.39
N LEU A 44 14.68 -23.97 22.12
CA LEU A 44 15.76 -23.75 21.14
C LEU A 44 15.65 -22.28 20.71
N PRO A 45 16.74 -21.48 20.77
CA PRO A 45 16.73 -20.23 20.04
C PRO A 45 16.48 -20.63 18.59
N LEU A 46 15.36 -20.16 18.03
CA LEU A 46 15.22 -20.10 16.58
C LEU A 46 16.53 -19.47 16.09
N LEU A 47 17.39 -20.27 15.46
CA LEU A 47 18.37 -19.70 14.57
C LEU A 47 17.52 -18.92 13.57
N GLN A 48 17.43 -17.60 13.76
CA GLN A 48 17.13 -16.72 12.66
C GLN A 48 18.16 -17.10 11.61
N ALA A 49 17.74 -17.86 10.60
CA ALA A 49 18.47 -17.90 9.36
C ALA A 49 18.72 -16.42 9.04
N SER A 50 19.99 -16.02 8.95
CA SER A 50 20.33 -14.75 8.35
C SER A 50 19.80 -14.86 6.93
N GLN A 51 18.56 -14.43 6.72
CA GLN A 51 18.01 -14.43 5.39
C GLN A 51 18.76 -13.34 4.67
N ASP A 52 19.71 -13.76 3.84
CA ASP A 52 20.46 -12.91 2.94
C ASP A 52 19.52 -11.86 2.36
N VAL A 53 19.98 -10.62 2.43
CA VAL A 53 19.23 -9.48 1.91
C VAL A 53 19.44 -9.55 0.41
N PRO A 54 18.41 -9.83 -0.39
CA PRO A 54 18.61 -9.96 -1.82
C PRO A 54 19.06 -8.62 -2.37
N GLU A 55 20.20 -8.62 -3.05
CA GLU A 55 20.58 -7.51 -3.90
C GLU A 55 19.59 -7.43 -5.06
N ILE A 56 18.99 -6.27 -5.25
CA ILE A 56 18.00 -6.06 -6.30
C ILE A 56 18.71 -5.59 -7.56
N GLN A 57 18.55 -6.34 -8.64
CA GLN A 57 19.00 -5.92 -9.95
C GLN A 57 18.03 -4.90 -10.53
N VAL A 58 18.56 -3.84 -11.13
CA VAL A 58 17.76 -2.80 -11.77
C VAL A 58 18.06 -2.77 -13.26
N ASN A 59 17.00 -2.97 -14.06
CA ASN A 59 17.04 -2.63 -15.47
C ASN A 59 16.45 -1.24 -15.67
N HIS A 60 16.93 -0.53 -16.69
CA HIS A 60 16.38 0.77 -17.05
C HIS A 60 15.45 0.74 -18.25
N PHE A 61 14.37 1.52 -18.20
CA PHE A 61 13.46 1.70 -19.32
C PHE A 61 13.02 3.16 -19.44
N GLU A 62 12.64 3.57 -20.64
CA GLU A 62 12.02 4.88 -20.87
C GLU A 62 10.50 4.79 -20.65
N PRO A 63 9.93 5.52 -19.67
CA PRO A 63 8.49 5.50 -19.41
C PRO A 63 7.68 6.08 -20.57
N LYS A 64 6.61 5.37 -20.95
CA LYS A 64 5.69 5.78 -22.01
C LYS A 64 4.34 6.23 -21.44
N PRO A 65 3.71 7.27 -22.01
CA PRO A 65 2.38 7.70 -21.61
C PRO A 65 1.33 6.62 -21.93
N LEU A 66 0.51 6.32 -20.93
CA LEU A 66 -0.66 5.45 -21.01
C LEU A 66 -1.92 6.30 -20.84
N VAL A 67 -2.77 6.28 -21.86
CA VAL A 67 -4.02 7.06 -21.92
C VAL A 67 -5.16 6.08 -22.09
N ILE A 68 -6.16 6.16 -21.22
CA ILE A 68 -7.42 5.43 -21.34
C ILE A 68 -8.53 6.47 -21.42
N ARG A 69 -9.35 6.40 -22.47
CA ARG A 69 -10.44 7.35 -22.70
C ARG A 69 -11.77 6.65 -22.55
N ILE A 70 -12.74 7.36 -21.97
CA ILE A 70 -14.11 6.87 -21.82
C ILE A 70 -14.72 6.44 -23.17
N GLY A 71 -14.44 7.17 -24.24
CA GLY A 71 -14.96 6.86 -25.58
C GLY A 71 -14.41 5.58 -26.21
N ASP A 72 -13.30 5.05 -25.68
CA ASP A 72 -12.64 3.84 -26.18
C ASP A 72 -12.99 2.60 -25.34
N LEU A 73 -13.82 2.75 -24.29
CA LEU A 73 -14.17 1.64 -23.41
C LEU A 73 -15.15 0.69 -24.10
N PRO A 74 -14.98 -0.64 -23.92
CA PRO A 74 -15.92 -1.59 -24.47
C PRO A 74 -17.28 -1.49 -23.77
N PRO A 75 -18.38 -1.91 -24.42
CA PRO A 75 -19.65 -2.05 -23.73
C PRO A 75 -19.56 -3.14 -22.63
N PRO A 76 -20.44 -3.10 -21.62
CA PRO A 76 -20.54 -4.16 -20.63
C PRO A 76 -20.66 -5.55 -21.27
N PHE A 77 -19.91 -6.52 -20.74
CA PHE A 77 -19.88 -7.91 -21.17
C PHE A 77 -19.35 -8.14 -22.59
N ALA A 78 -18.59 -7.19 -23.15
CA ALA A 78 -17.86 -7.42 -24.41
C ALA A 78 -16.93 -8.64 -24.35
N THR A 79 -16.43 -8.97 -23.15
CA THR A 79 -15.86 -10.28 -22.82
C THR A 79 -16.59 -10.86 -21.61
N PRO A 80 -16.56 -12.19 -21.41
CA PRO A 80 -16.88 -12.77 -20.11
C PRO A 80 -15.99 -12.16 -19.02
N SER A 81 -16.50 -12.08 -17.78
CA SER A 81 -15.63 -11.86 -16.62
C SER A 81 -14.80 -13.10 -16.38
N ALA A 82 -13.57 -12.93 -15.91
CA ALA A 82 -12.67 -14.02 -15.56
C ALA A 82 -12.17 -13.84 -14.13
N GLU A 83 -12.02 -14.94 -13.39
CA GLU A 83 -11.43 -14.94 -12.06
C GLU A 83 -10.10 -15.72 -12.12
N LYS A 84 -9.00 -14.97 -12.11
CA LYS A 84 -7.63 -15.51 -12.07
C LYS A 84 -6.88 -14.89 -10.90
N PRO A 85 -7.01 -15.47 -9.68
CA PRO A 85 -6.22 -15.01 -8.55
C PRO A 85 -4.73 -15.17 -8.83
N PHE A 86 -3.93 -14.31 -8.20
CA PHE A 86 -2.48 -14.38 -8.33
C PHE A 86 -1.92 -15.69 -7.79
N GLN A 87 -0.84 -16.14 -8.42
CA GLN A 87 0.00 -17.22 -7.93
C GLN A 87 1.27 -16.62 -7.34
N LYS A 88 1.52 -16.89 -6.06
CA LYS A 88 2.74 -16.43 -5.38
C LYS A 88 3.93 -17.26 -5.85
N ALA A 89 4.82 -16.63 -6.61
CA ALA A 89 6.15 -17.14 -6.88
C ALA A 89 7.06 -16.96 -5.63
N PRO A 90 8.09 -17.80 -5.46
CA PRO A 90 9.12 -17.54 -4.45
C PRO A 90 9.86 -16.23 -4.76
N LEU A 91 10.40 -15.59 -3.73
CA LEU A 91 11.31 -14.46 -3.89
C LEU A 91 12.53 -14.93 -4.72
N PRO A 92 12.82 -14.30 -5.87
CA PRO A 92 13.99 -14.67 -6.66
C PRO A 92 15.29 -14.46 -5.88
N SER A 93 16.32 -15.27 -6.14
CA SER A 93 17.65 -15.09 -5.54
C SER A 93 18.32 -13.78 -5.98
N LYS A 94 17.99 -13.31 -7.19
CA LYS A 94 18.39 -12.02 -7.75
C LYS A 94 17.15 -11.33 -8.33
N PRO A 95 16.29 -10.71 -7.50
CA PRO A 95 15.10 -10.04 -7.99
C PRO A 95 15.50 -8.93 -8.95
N THR A 96 14.82 -8.85 -10.08
CA THR A 96 15.04 -7.79 -11.08
C THR A 96 13.81 -6.89 -11.14
N LEU A 97 14.01 -5.60 -10.95
CA LEU A 97 12.99 -4.57 -11.12
C LEU A 97 13.40 -3.62 -12.24
N ASN A 98 12.41 -3.06 -12.93
CA ASN A 98 12.66 -2.09 -13.99
C ASN A 98 12.25 -0.71 -13.51
N LEU A 99 13.12 0.29 -13.70
CA LEU A 99 12.94 1.69 -13.28
C LEU A 99 13.42 2.65 -14.38
N PRO A 100 12.98 3.92 -14.41
CA PRO A 100 13.62 4.94 -15.24
C PRO A 100 15.13 5.06 -14.95
N PRO A 101 15.94 5.57 -15.90
CA PRO A 101 17.36 5.81 -15.69
C PRO A 101 17.65 6.63 -14.42
N GLY A 102 18.72 6.27 -13.71
CA GLY A 102 19.21 6.98 -12.52
C GLY A 102 18.44 6.70 -11.22
N PHE A 103 17.44 5.82 -11.25
CA PHE A 103 16.80 5.31 -10.04
C PHE A 103 17.34 3.94 -9.65
N THR A 104 17.47 3.70 -8.35
CA THR A 104 17.79 2.40 -7.77
C THR A 104 16.69 1.96 -6.81
N VAL A 105 16.66 0.68 -6.47
CA VAL A 105 15.76 0.14 -5.45
C VAL A 105 16.51 -0.81 -4.54
N THR A 106 16.29 -0.67 -3.23
CA THR A 106 16.95 -1.48 -2.20
C THR A 106 15.92 -2.01 -1.20
N VAL A 107 16.28 -3.10 -0.50
CA VAL A 107 15.49 -3.58 0.64
C VAL A 107 15.67 -2.61 1.80
N PHE A 108 14.62 -1.86 2.13
CA PHE A 108 14.63 -0.88 3.21
C PHE A 108 14.48 -1.54 4.57
N ALA A 109 13.51 -2.45 4.72
CA ALA A 109 13.26 -3.23 5.92
C ALA A 109 12.56 -4.54 5.54
N LYS A 110 12.65 -5.57 6.38
CA LYS A 110 12.06 -6.89 6.11
C LYS A 110 11.61 -7.58 7.40
N GLY A 111 10.93 -8.71 7.25
CA GLY A 111 10.45 -9.53 8.37
C GLY A 111 9.01 -9.23 8.77
N PHE A 112 8.28 -8.51 7.92
CA PHE A 112 6.88 -8.18 8.13
C PHE A 112 5.97 -9.33 7.66
N GLN A 113 4.79 -9.45 8.26
CA GLN A 113 3.72 -10.32 7.79
C GLN A 113 2.69 -9.46 7.05
N SER A 114 2.78 -9.48 5.71
CA SER A 114 1.82 -8.78 4.84
C SER A 114 1.68 -7.29 5.16
N PRO A 115 2.77 -6.50 5.06
CA PRO A 115 2.73 -5.07 5.32
C PRO A 115 1.79 -4.38 4.34
N ARG A 116 0.87 -3.56 4.86
CA ARG A 116 -0.23 -2.95 4.08
C ARG A 116 -0.06 -1.45 3.91
N TRP A 117 0.34 -0.72 4.94
CA TRP A 117 0.40 0.74 4.90
C TRP A 117 1.67 1.30 5.52
N LEU A 118 2.04 2.51 5.09
CA LEU A 118 3.19 3.24 5.58
C LEU A 118 2.76 4.63 6.06
N ALA A 119 3.38 5.12 7.12
CA ALA A 119 3.22 6.49 7.59
C ALA A 119 4.54 7.01 8.14
N GLN A 120 4.75 8.33 8.13
CA GLN A 120 5.89 8.95 8.77
C GLN A 120 5.44 9.70 10.02
N ALA A 121 6.08 9.42 11.15
CA ALA A 121 5.88 10.17 12.37
C ALA A 121 6.65 11.51 12.33
N PRO A 122 6.25 12.51 13.16
CA PRO A 122 6.90 13.81 13.22
C PRO A 122 8.41 13.81 13.51
N ASP A 123 8.93 12.76 14.16
CA ASP A 123 10.37 12.59 14.41
C ASP A 123 11.13 12.01 13.20
N GLY A 124 10.43 11.73 12.11
CA GLY A 124 10.96 11.12 10.89
C GLY A 124 10.91 9.60 10.87
N SER A 125 10.54 8.94 11.98
CA SER A 125 10.43 7.48 12.03
C SER A 125 9.33 6.97 11.09
N VAL A 126 9.56 5.80 10.50
CA VAL A 126 8.62 5.19 9.55
C VAL A 126 7.80 4.14 10.27
N LEU A 127 6.49 4.19 10.10
CA LEU A 127 5.57 3.17 10.59
C LEU A 127 5.21 2.20 9.47
N VAL A 128 5.19 0.90 9.78
CA VAL A 128 4.76 -0.18 8.88
C VAL A 128 3.55 -0.86 9.52
N VAL A 129 2.40 -0.79 8.84
CA VAL A 129 1.12 -1.29 9.35
C VAL A 129 0.86 -2.69 8.80
N GLU A 130 0.62 -3.65 9.70
CA GLU A 130 0.20 -5.01 9.36
C GLU A 130 -1.26 -5.19 9.77
N SER A 131 -2.17 -4.91 8.84
CA SER A 131 -3.61 -4.87 9.12
C SER A 131 -4.11 -6.19 9.71
N TYR A 132 -3.82 -7.32 9.08
CA TYR A 132 -4.28 -8.63 9.57
C TYR A 132 -3.57 -9.10 10.83
N GLY A 133 -2.41 -8.51 11.14
CA GLY A 133 -1.66 -8.78 12.37
C GLY A 133 -2.05 -7.88 13.54
N ASN A 134 -3.00 -6.95 13.36
CA ASN A 134 -3.41 -5.93 14.32
C ASN A 134 -2.25 -5.18 14.97
N ARG A 135 -1.21 -4.87 14.20
CA ARG A 135 0.01 -4.27 14.74
C ARG A 135 0.67 -3.29 13.80
N ILE A 136 1.43 -2.40 14.41
CA ILE A 136 2.19 -1.35 13.74
C ILE A 136 3.62 -1.48 14.24
N TRP A 137 4.56 -1.53 13.30
CA TRP A 137 5.99 -1.49 13.56
C TRP A 137 6.50 -0.07 13.36
N ARG A 138 7.56 0.31 14.08
CA ARG A 138 8.29 1.56 13.92
C ARG A 138 9.72 1.27 13.50
N ILE A 139 10.22 2.07 12.56
CA ILE A 139 11.61 2.12 12.13
C ILE A 139 12.14 3.49 12.57
N PRO A 140 12.93 3.56 13.67
CA PRO A 140 13.25 4.81 14.36
C PRO A 140 14.06 5.79 13.53
N ASP A 141 15.09 5.29 12.86
CA ASP A 141 16.04 6.12 12.11
C ASP A 141 16.17 5.59 10.68
N PRO A 142 15.28 6.01 9.77
CA PRO A 142 15.30 5.56 8.39
C PRO A 142 16.50 6.09 7.59
N GLN A 143 17.30 7.01 8.15
CA GLN A 143 18.44 7.63 7.47
C GLN A 143 19.79 7.12 7.95
N ARG A 144 19.92 6.69 9.21
CA ARG A 144 21.20 6.21 9.78
C ARG A 144 21.32 4.69 9.91
N SER A 145 20.27 3.93 9.60
CA SER A 145 20.35 2.46 9.67
C SER A 145 21.12 1.91 8.47
N SER A 146 22.11 1.04 8.71
CA SER A 146 22.59 0.12 7.67
C SER A 146 21.41 -0.69 7.18
N LEU A 147 21.13 -0.65 5.88
CA LEU A 147 20.00 -1.39 5.32
C LEU A 147 20.25 -2.91 5.35
N PRO A 148 19.22 -3.73 5.61
CA PRO A 148 17.86 -3.36 5.98
C PRO A 148 17.75 -2.81 7.40
N ALA A 149 16.93 -1.77 7.56
CA ALA A 149 16.66 -1.13 8.83
C ALA A 149 15.92 -2.08 9.79
N SER A 150 16.28 -1.99 11.07
CA SER A 150 15.60 -2.70 12.15
C SER A 150 14.27 -2.03 12.48
N SER A 151 13.32 -2.82 12.95
CA SER A 151 12.01 -2.34 13.40
C SER A 151 11.74 -2.76 14.84
N GLU A 152 10.90 -1.99 15.52
CA GLU A 152 10.40 -2.25 16.87
C GLU A 152 8.88 -2.14 16.91
N LEU A 153 8.25 -2.79 17.87
CA LEU A 153 6.79 -2.81 17.98
C LEU A 153 6.28 -1.44 18.48
N PHE A 154 5.43 -0.80 17.68
CA PHE A 154 4.88 0.53 18.00
C PHE A 154 3.52 0.43 18.68
N ALA A 155 2.63 -0.41 18.15
CA ALA A 155 1.28 -0.61 18.67
C ALA A 155 0.72 -1.99 18.29
N THR A 156 -0.21 -2.52 19.08
CA THR A 156 -0.85 -3.83 18.88
C THR A 156 -2.35 -3.78 19.15
N GLU A 157 -3.01 -4.94 19.08
CA GLU A 157 -4.39 -5.13 19.56
C GLU A 157 -4.61 -4.64 21.00
N ALA A 158 -3.58 -4.66 21.87
CA ALA A 158 -3.67 -4.14 23.24
C ALA A 158 -3.89 -2.61 23.29
N ASN A 159 -3.61 -1.90 22.19
CA ASN A 159 -3.96 -0.49 22.03
C ASN A 159 -5.39 -0.31 21.47
N GLY A 160 -6.14 -1.39 21.27
CA GLY A 160 -7.47 -1.39 20.66
C GLY A 160 -7.46 -1.49 19.13
N LEU A 161 -6.33 -1.85 18.50
CA LEU A 161 -6.24 -1.97 17.04
C LEU A 161 -7.09 -3.14 16.51
N ARG A 162 -7.81 -2.91 15.40
CA ARG A 162 -8.53 -3.95 14.65
C ARG A 162 -8.46 -3.66 13.15
N ILE A 163 -7.71 -4.46 12.41
CA ILE A 163 -7.42 -4.28 10.99
C ILE A 163 -7.02 -2.81 10.74
N PRO A 164 -5.95 -2.30 11.40
CA PRO A 164 -5.49 -0.94 11.21
C PRO A 164 -5.02 -0.73 9.77
N PHE A 165 -5.24 0.45 9.20
CA PHE A 165 -4.76 0.79 7.86
C PHE A 165 -4.19 2.21 7.82
N GLY A 166 -5.05 3.23 7.71
CA GLY A 166 -4.61 4.62 7.64
C GLY A 166 -4.06 5.12 8.98
N VAL A 167 -2.89 5.77 8.95
CA VAL A 167 -2.26 6.41 10.11
C VAL A 167 -1.84 7.81 9.74
N VAL A 168 -2.24 8.81 10.55
CA VAL A 168 -1.80 10.21 10.38
C VAL A 168 -1.44 10.84 11.71
N PHE A 169 -0.48 11.76 11.67
CA PHE A 169 -0.08 12.58 12.81
C PHE A 169 -0.49 14.01 12.58
N VAL A 170 -1.24 14.60 13.51
CA VAL A 170 -1.65 16.01 13.42
C VAL A 170 -1.87 16.60 14.81
N ARG A 171 -1.27 17.77 15.07
CA ARG A 171 -1.40 18.56 16.30
C ARG A 171 -1.15 17.77 17.60
N GLY A 172 -0.06 16.97 17.63
CA GLY A 172 0.34 16.21 18.82
C GLY A 172 -0.46 14.92 19.06
N TRP A 173 -1.21 14.47 18.06
CA TRP A 173 -2.01 13.24 18.12
C TRP A 173 -1.62 12.29 17.00
N CYS A 174 -1.60 11.00 17.32
CA CYS A 174 -1.58 9.90 16.35
C CYS A 174 -3.01 9.39 16.16
N TYR A 175 -3.47 9.33 14.92
CA TYR A 175 -4.77 8.78 14.56
C TYR A 175 -4.57 7.49 13.80
N VAL A 176 -5.35 6.46 14.16
CA VAL A 176 -5.31 5.17 13.50
C VAL A 176 -6.72 4.80 13.07
N ALA A 177 -6.94 4.70 11.77
CA ALA A 177 -8.19 4.23 11.19
C ALA A 177 -8.15 2.70 11.12
N CYS A 178 -8.96 2.08 11.98
CA CYS A 178 -9.24 0.66 12.04
C CYS A 178 -10.51 0.36 11.25
N GLU A 179 -10.73 -0.90 10.86
CA GLU A 179 -11.89 -1.31 10.05
C GLU A 179 -13.23 -0.76 10.57
N ASP A 180 -13.44 -0.83 11.89
CA ASP A 180 -14.70 -0.50 12.55
C ASP A 180 -14.66 0.82 13.33
N ARG A 181 -13.50 1.49 13.46
CA ARG A 181 -13.37 2.71 14.27
C ARG A 181 -12.19 3.59 13.91
N LEU A 182 -12.30 4.87 14.26
CA LEU A 182 -11.17 5.78 14.31
C LEU A 182 -10.67 5.91 15.75
N LEU A 183 -9.39 5.61 15.96
CA LEU A 183 -8.71 5.76 17.24
C LEU A 183 -7.82 7.00 17.24
N ARG A 184 -7.63 7.59 18.41
CA ARG A 184 -6.68 8.68 18.65
C ARG A 184 -5.86 8.44 19.91
N PHE A 185 -4.57 8.77 19.84
CA PHE A 185 -3.59 8.64 20.93
C PHE A 185 -2.79 9.94 21.07
N PRO A 186 -2.51 10.41 22.29
CA PRO A 186 -1.49 11.45 22.50
C PRO A 186 -0.16 10.97 21.92
N TYR A 187 0.54 11.85 21.20
CA TYR A 187 1.82 11.51 20.60
C TYR A 187 2.85 12.61 20.82
N ARG A 188 4.04 12.21 21.28
CA ARG A 188 5.22 13.09 21.38
C ARG A 188 6.28 12.64 20.37
N PRO A 189 6.92 13.55 19.62
CA PRO A 189 8.03 13.17 18.74
C PRO A 189 9.10 12.37 19.49
N GLY A 190 9.56 11.27 18.91
CA GLY A 190 10.53 10.36 19.52
C GLY A 190 9.91 9.23 20.34
N GLN A 191 8.59 9.25 20.57
CA GLN A 191 7.88 8.19 21.28
C GLN A 191 7.97 6.86 20.50
N SER A 192 8.48 5.82 21.16
CA SER A 192 8.74 4.50 20.56
C SER A 192 7.51 3.58 20.51
N THR A 193 6.49 3.83 21.35
CA THR A 193 5.25 3.03 21.39
C THR A 193 4.04 3.86 21.81
N LEU A 194 2.84 3.48 21.37
CA LEU A 194 1.58 4.06 21.87
C LEU A 194 1.24 3.49 23.25
N SER A 195 0.86 4.37 24.18
CA SER A 195 0.50 3.98 25.55
C SER A 195 -1.01 3.86 25.71
N GLY A 196 -1.45 2.79 26.38
CA GLY A 196 -2.86 2.55 26.70
C GLY A 196 -3.74 2.24 25.48
N GLU A 197 -5.03 2.09 25.73
CA GLU A 197 -6.04 1.95 24.68
C GLU A 197 -6.32 3.30 24.00
N GLY A 198 -6.61 3.25 22.70
CA GLY A 198 -6.92 4.44 21.91
C GLY A 198 -8.28 5.03 22.28
N GLN A 199 -8.37 6.36 22.29
CA GLN A 199 -9.65 7.03 22.38
C GLN A 199 -10.43 6.79 21.08
N ILE A 200 -11.61 6.16 21.18
CA ILE A 200 -12.52 6.00 20.05
C ILE A 200 -13.16 7.35 19.72
N LEU A 201 -12.97 7.82 18.49
CA LEU A 201 -13.53 9.09 18.00
C LEU A 201 -14.78 8.89 17.14
N ALA A 202 -14.85 7.79 16.40
CA ALA A 202 -15.96 7.46 15.51
C ALA A 202 -16.02 5.95 15.28
N TRP A 203 -17.23 5.45 15.01
CA TRP A 203 -17.49 4.08 14.57
C TRP A 203 -17.80 4.04 13.07
N PHE A 204 -17.36 2.97 12.41
CA PHE A 204 -17.55 2.72 10.98
C PHE A 204 -18.20 1.36 10.78
N PRO A 205 -18.96 1.17 9.69
CA PRO A 205 -19.45 -0.16 9.34
C PRO A 205 -18.24 -1.06 8.98
N GLY A 206 -18.00 -2.12 9.74
CA GLY A 206 -16.92 -3.10 9.47
C GLY A 206 -17.31 -4.14 8.41
N GLY A 207 -16.36 -4.97 7.95
CA GLY A 207 -16.56 -5.99 6.89
C GLY A 207 -16.66 -5.43 5.47
N GLY A 208 -16.75 -6.35 4.51
CA GLY A 208 -16.64 -6.05 3.07
C GLY A 208 -15.24 -5.53 2.72
N HIS A 209 -15.16 -4.39 2.03
CA HIS A 209 -13.91 -3.64 1.92
C HIS A 209 -13.54 -3.07 3.29
N SER A 210 -12.56 -3.68 3.96
CA SER A 210 -12.25 -3.46 5.39
C SER A 210 -11.23 -2.35 5.66
N THR A 211 -10.46 -1.92 4.66
CA THR A 211 -9.47 -0.85 4.83
C THR A 211 -10.14 0.49 5.12
N ARG A 212 -9.59 1.25 6.08
CA ARG A 212 -10.00 2.65 6.32
C ARG A 212 -8.81 3.56 6.08
N SER A 213 -8.86 4.25 4.95
CA SER A 213 -7.85 5.23 4.54
C SER A 213 -7.98 6.47 5.39
N LEU A 214 -6.89 7.19 5.63
CA LEU A 214 -6.89 8.35 6.50
C LEU A 214 -5.97 9.43 5.96
N ALA A 215 -6.50 10.64 5.82
CA ALA A 215 -5.74 11.84 5.47
C ALA A 215 -6.15 13.01 6.38
N ALA A 216 -5.22 13.88 6.72
CA ALA A 216 -5.52 15.15 7.39
C ALA A 216 -5.56 16.27 6.36
N SER A 217 -6.49 17.23 6.49
CA SER A 217 -6.52 18.41 5.64
C SER A 217 -5.23 19.22 5.77
N LYS A 218 -4.86 19.99 4.73
CA LYS A 218 -3.63 20.80 4.71
C LYS A 218 -3.54 21.79 5.88
N ASP A 219 -4.66 22.33 6.34
CA ASP A 219 -4.74 23.24 7.51
C ASP A 219 -4.77 22.51 8.86
N GLY A 220 -4.76 21.17 8.84
CA GLY A 220 -4.81 20.30 10.00
C GLY A 220 -6.07 20.47 10.84
N LYS A 221 -7.22 20.86 10.25
CA LYS A 221 -8.49 21.03 10.98
C LYS A 221 -9.46 19.87 10.80
N SER A 222 -9.32 19.08 9.75
CA SER A 222 -10.24 18.00 9.42
C SER A 222 -9.49 16.71 9.09
N LEU A 223 -10.16 15.58 9.34
CA LEU A 223 -9.76 14.26 8.87
C LEU A 223 -10.69 13.82 7.75
N PHE A 224 -10.11 13.16 6.76
CA PHE A 224 -10.81 12.44 5.70
C PHE A 224 -10.64 10.95 5.89
N VAL A 225 -11.74 10.19 5.86
CA VAL A 225 -11.74 8.74 6.03
C VAL A 225 -12.37 8.07 4.81
N GLY A 226 -11.61 7.24 4.11
CA GLY A 226 -12.13 6.43 3.01
C GLY A 226 -12.85 5.18 3.54
N ILE A 227 -14.09 4.96 3.11
CA ILE A 227 -14.88 3.78 3.50
C ILE A 227 -15.40 3.10 2.23
N GLY A 228 -14.92 1.89 1.98
CA GLY A 228 -15.38 1.08 0.86
C GLY A 228 -16.76 0.47 1.08
N SER A 229 -17.36 -0.01 -0.01
CA SER A 229 -18.61 -0.76 -0.03
C SER A 229 -18.50 -2.09 0.75
N TRP A 230 -19.63 -2.66 1.10
CA TRP A 230 -19.73 -4.01 1.62
C TRP A 230 -19.50 -5.04 0.51
N GLY A 231 -20.17 -4.87 -0.64
CA GLY A 231 -20.13 -5.81 -1.76
C GLY A 231 -19.56 -5.23 -3.06
N ASN A 232 -19.67 -6.01 -4.13
CA ASN A 232 -19.22 -5.60 -5.45
C ASN A 232 -20.11 -4.49 -6.05
N VAL A 233 -21.41 -4.76 -6.15
CA VAL A 233 -22.42 -3.84 -6.72
C VAL A 233 -23.72 -3.97 -5.93
N GLY A 234 -24.17 -2.86 -5.35
CA GLY A 234 -25.41 -2.81 -4.60
C GLY A 234 -25.65 -1.46 -3.95
N ILE A 235 -26.91 -1.11 -3.70
CA ILE A 235 -27.27 0.09 -2.96
C ILE A 235 -27.02 -0.18 -1.49
N GLU A 236 -26.17 0.63 -0.87
CA GLU A 236 -25.77 0.46 0.53
C GLU A 236 -26.02 1.74 1.33
N PRO A 237 -26.36 1.62 2.63
CA PRO A 237 -26.54 2.79 3.47
C PRO A 237 -25.21 3.51 3.69
N ALA A 238 -25.27 4.84 3.77
CA ALA A 238 -24.13 5.63 4.22
C ALA A 238 -23.69 5.16 5.63
N PRO A 239 -22.38 5.17 5.95
CA PRO A 239 -21.30 5.75 5.16
C PRO A 239 -20.49 4.71 4.33
N ARG A 240 -21.14 3.90 3.49
CA ARG A 240 -20.45 3.02 2.53
C ARG A 240 -20.14 3.72 1.20
N ALA A 241 -19.09 3.22 0.53
CA ALA A 241 -18.64 3.70 -0.78
C ALA A 241 -18.48 5.23 -0.85
N CYS A 242 -17.79 5.78 0.15
CA CYS A 242 -17.70 7.22 0.37
C CYS A 242 -16.38 7.64 1.02
N ILE A 243 -16.15 8.95 1.03
CA ILE A 243 -15.17 9.60 1.89
C ILE A 243 -15.94 10.41 2.93
N LEU A 244 -15.68 10.17 4.21
CA LEU A 244 -16.17 11.01 5.30
C LEU A 244 -15.19 12.16 5.56
N ARG A 245 -15.71 13.32 5.96
CA ARG A 245 -14.96 14.40 6.59
C ARG A 245 -15.46 14.60 8.02
N MET A 246 -14.54 14.80 8.96
CA MET A 246 -14.87 15.10 10.36
C MET A 246 -13.81 16.02 10.98
N ASN A 247 -14.13 16.60 12.14
CA ASN A 247 -13.15 17.33 12.94
C ASN A 247 -12.11 16.39 13.56
N LEU A 248 -10.98 16.94 14.03
CA LEU A 248 -9.93 16.18 14.72
C LEU A 248 -10.39 15.48 16.02
N ASP A 249 -11.53 15.89 16.60
CA ASP A 249 -12.15 15.23 17.75
C ASP A 249 -13.20 14.19 17.37
N GLY A 250 -13.34 13.88 16.07
CA GLY A 250 -14.33 12.94 15.53
C GLY A 250 -15.72 13.55 15.35
N LYS A 251 -15.96 14.79 15.80
CA LYS A 251 -17.29 15.41 15.71
C LYS A 251 -17.62 15.88 14.30
N HIS A 252 -18.92 16.06 14.09
CA HIS A 252 -19.53 16.50 12.83
C HIS A 252 -19.11 15.65 11.61
N PRO A 253 -19.20 14.31 11.68
CA PRO A 253 -18.96 13.48 10.52
C PRO A 253 -19.97 13.80 9.42
N LYS A 254 -19.48 14.01 8.20
CA LYS A 254 -20.28 14.25 7.01
C LYS A 254 -19.73 13.43 5.85
N VAL A 255 -20.62 12.95 4.98
CA VAL A 255 -20.22 12.41 3.68
C VAL A 255 -19.68 13.56 2.85
N PHE A 256 -18.37 13.53 2.60
CA PHE A 256 -17.67 14.53 1.80
C PHE A 256 -17.84 14.24 0.31
N ALA A 257 -17.67 12.99 -0.10
CA ALA A 257 -17.99 12.53 -1.45
C ALA A 257 -18.53 11.10 -1.39
N SER A 258 -19.38 10.72 -2.35
CA SER A 258 -20.02 9.41 -2.39
C SER A 258 -19.95 8.75 -3.76
N GLY A 259 -20.40 7.50 -3.86
CA GLY A 259 -20.38 6.73 -5.10
C GLY A 259 -18.98 6.33 -5.55
N MET A 260 -18.09 6.13 -4.58
CA MET A 260 -16.72 5.66 -4.78
C MET A 260 -16.63 4.26 -4.18
N ARG A 261 -16.67 3.19 -5.00
CA ARG A 261 -16.79 1.80 -4.51
C ARG A 261 -15.81 1.48 -3.38
N ASN A 262 -14.52 1.76 -3.58
CA ASN A 262 -13.50 1.54 -2.57
C ASN A 262 -12.33 2.55 -2.69
N PRO A 263 -12.41 3.72 -2.04
CA PRO A 263 -11.38 4.77 -2.08
C PRO A 263 -10.23 4.45 -1.11
N VAL A 264 -9.28 3.60 -1.53
CA VAL A 264 -8.25 3.03 -0.65
C VAL A 264 -7.05 3.97 -0.42
N GLY A 265 -6.59 4.69 -1.43
CA GLY A 265 -5.49 5.65 -1.25
C GLY A 265 -6.03 7.05 -1.19
N LEU A 266 -5.74 7.78 -0.11
CA LEU A 266 -6.08 9.20 0.04
C LEU A 266 -4.80 10.01 0.24
N ALA A 267 -4.67 11.12 -0.48
CA ALA A 267 -3.56 12.05 -0.29
C ALA A 267 -4.00 13.49 -0.53
N ILE A 268 -3.36 14.42 0.17
CA ILE A 268 -3.51 15.85 -0.07
C ILE A 268 -2.43 16.30 -1.03
N GLU A 269 -2.82 16.90 -2.15
CA GLU A 269 -1.87 17.53 -3.07
C GLU A 269 -1.23 18.74 -2.35
N PRO A 270 0.11 18.78 -2.24
CA PRO A 270 0.79 19.70 -1.34
C PRO A 270 0.70 21.18 -1.78
N LYS A 271 0.55 21.47 -3.07
CA LYS A 271 0.47 22.84 -3.58
C LYS A 271 -0.91 23.46 -3.33
N THR A 272 -1.97 22.82 -3.80
CA THR A 272 -3.35 23.32 -3.79
C THR A 272 -4.07 22.97 -2.49
N GLY A 273 -3.69 21.87 -1.82
CA GLY A 273 -4.39 21.34 -0.64
C GLY A 273 -5.62 20.51 -0.99
N ASP A 274 -5.81 20.15 -2.25
CA ASP A 274 -6.93 19.34 -2.69
C ASP A 274 -6.78 17.87 -2.27
N LEU A 275 -7.89 17.24 -1.94
CA LEU A 275 -7.94 15.81 -1.67
C LEU A 275 -7.96 15.04 -2.99
N TYR A 276 -7.10 14.05 -3.10
CA TYR A 276 -7.13 13.05 -4.17
C TYR A 276 -7.39 11.66 -3.59
N ALA A 277 -8.08 10.83 -4.37
CA ALA A 277 -8.39 9.45 -4.02
C ALA A 277 -8.11 8.52 -5.20
N VAL A 278 -7.54 7.35 -4.93
CA VAL A 278 -7.58 6.22 -5.87
C VAL A 278 -8.67 5.24 -5.48
N VAL A 279 -9.42 4.75 -6.47
CA VAL A 279 -10.61 3.93 -6.27
C VAL A 279 -10.50 2.64 -7.05
N ASN A 280 -10.84 1.53 -6.37
CA ASN A 280 -11.01 0.22 -7.01
C ASN A 280 -12.47 0.11 -7.45
N GLU A 281 -12.69 -0.01 -8.76
CA GLU A 281 -14.02 -0.09 -9.37
C GLU A 281 -14.62 -1.50 -9.31
N ARG A 282 -15.85 -1.62 -9.82
CA ARG A 282 -16.64 -2.85 -9.76
C ARG A 282 -16.10 -3.95 -10.68
N ASP A 283 -16.26 -5.17 -10.19
CA ASP A 283 -15.91 -6.40 -10.91
C ASP A 283 -17.09 -6.88 -11.76
N GLY A 284 -16.82 -7.80 -12.70
CA GLY A 284 -17.86 -8.59 -13.36
C GLY A 284 -18.43 -8.03 -14.66
N LEU A 285 -17.89 -6.94 -15.23
CA LEU A 285 -18.37 -6.38 -16.52
C LEU A 285 -17.49 -6.74 -17.73
N GLY A 286 -16.42 -7.50 -17.54
CA GLY A 286 -15.48 -7.91 -18.58
C GLY A 286 -14.03 -7.57 -18.23
N ASP A 287 -13.10 -7.94 -19.09
CA ASP A 287 -11.65 -7.81 -18.82
C ASP A 287 -11.17 -6.35 -18.84
N ASP A 288 -11.77 -5.52 -19.69
CA ASP A 288 -11.39 -4.13 -19.89
C ASP A 288 -12.45 -3.14 -19.38
N LEU A 289 -13.35 -3.62 -18.49
CA LEU A 289 -14.37 -2.80 -17.84
C LEU A 289 -14.66 -3.27 -16.39
N VAL A 290 -14.67 -2.41 -15.38
CA VAL A 290 -14.55 -0.93 -15.40
C VAL A 290 -13.12 -0.52 -15.01
N PRO A 291 -12.50 0.46 -15.69
CA PRO A 291 -11.26 1.09 -15.24
C PRO A 291 -11.30 1.54 -13.77
N ASP A 292 -10.23 1.21 -13.03
CA ASP A 292 -9.95 1.87 -11.76
C ASP A 292 -9.52 3.33 -12.02
N TYR A 293 -9.50 4.18 -10.99
CA TYR A 293 -9.21 5.60 -11.24
C TYR A 293 -8.52 6.35 -10.11
N LEU A 294 -7.91 7.48 -10.47
CA LEU A 294 -7.52 8.57 -9.57
C LEU A 294 -8.46 9.74 -9.80
N ALA A 295 -9.02 10.29 -8.72
CA ALA A 295 -9.92 11.44 -8.76
C ALA A 295 -9.51 12.53 -7.78
N ARG A 296 -9.65 13.80 -8.18
CA ARG A 296 -9.67 14.95 -7.28
C ARG A 296 -11.06 15.10 -6.69
N VAL A 297 -11.17 15.19 -5.38
CA VAL A 297 -12.43 15.09 -4.65
C VAL A 297 -12.80 16.40 -3.96
N HIS A 298 -14.03 16.86 -4.17
CA HIS A 298 -14.62 18.00 -3.49
C HIS A 298 -15.86 17.61 -2.69
N GLU A 299 -16.29 18.51 -1.81
CA GLU A 299 -17.50 18.32 -1.02
C GLU A 299 -18.73 18.22 -1.93
N GLY A 300 -19.54 17.16 -1.74
CA GLY A 300 -20.74 16.90 -2.51
C GLY A 300 -20.53 16.20 -3.85
N ASP A 301 -19.29 15.82 -4.20
CA ASP A 301 -19.01 15.04 -5.39
C ASP A 301 -19.64 13.64 -5.32
N PHE A 302 -20.10 13.15 -6.48
CA PHE A 302 -20.65 11.82 -6.66
C PHE A 302 -19.97 11.13 -7.85
N TYR A 303 -19.42 9.93 -7.67
CA TYR A 303 -18.67 9.20 -8.70
C TYR A 303 -19.40 8.01 -9.32
N GLY A 304 -20.72 7.96 -9.17
CA GLY A 304 -21.58 7.06 -9.94
C GLY A 304 -21.93 5.74 -9.26
N TRP A 305 -21.01 5.13 -8.49
CA TRP A 305 -21.29 3.82 -7.87
C TRP A 305 -22.51 3.87 -6.93
N PRO A 306 -23.41 2.87 -6.93
CA PRO A 306 -23.38 1.65 -7.75
C PRO A 306 -24.09 1.80 -9.11
N TYR A 307 -24.70 2.95 -9.39
CA TYR A 307 -25.66 3.12 -10.50
C TYR A 307 -25.01 3.35 -11.88
N ALA A 308 -23.90 4.08 -11.90
CA ALA A 308 -23.15 4.45 -13.09
C ALA A 308 -21.64 4.30 -12.82
N TYR A 309 -20.83 4.36 -13.86
CA TYR A 309 -19.37 4.35 -13.76
C TYR A 309 -18.77 5.41 -14.67
N LEU A 310 -17.80 6.18 -14.16
CA LEU A 310 -16.96 7.15 -14.89
C LEU A 310 -17.66 8.35 -15.56
N SER A 311 -18.94 8.27 -15.89
CA SER A 311 -19.73 9.38 -16.46
C SER A 311 -21.24 9.14 -16.27
N PRO A 312 -22.09 10.18 -16.41
CA PRO A 312 -23.54 10.04 -16.29
C PRO A 312 -24.21 9.09 -17.30
N SER A 313 -23.62 8.91 -18.48
CA SER A 313 -24.20 8.09 -19.57
C SER A 313 -23.83 6.61 -19.48
N LEU A 314 -22.86 6.26 -18.63
CA LEU A 314 -22.36 4.89 -18.48
C LEU A 314 -23.03 4.22 -17.28
N LEU A 315 -24.21 3.66 -17.53
CA LEU A 315 -25.05 3.03 -16.51
C LEU A 315 -24.61 1.58 -16.26
N ASP A 316 -24.68 1.13 -15.01
CA ASP A 316 -24.45 -0.27 -14.69
C ASP A 316 -25.69 -1.10 -15.09
N PRO A 317 -25.58 -2.05 -16.03
CA PRO A 317 -26.73 -2.81 -16.54
C PRO A 317 -27.34 -3.75 -15.51
N ARG A 318 -26.67 -3.99 -14.37
CA ARG A 318 -27.15 -4.85 -13.29
C ARG A 318 -28.04 -4.12 -12.29
N ILE A 319 -28.10 -2.79 -12.35
CA ILE A 319 -28.90 -1.98 -11.44
C ILE A 319 -30.16 -1.45 -12.15
N ARG A 320 -31.31 -1.72 -11.54
CA ARG A 320 -32.59 -1.17 -11.99
C ARG A 320 -32.69 0.31 -11.62
N LEU A 321 -33.05 1.15 -12.59
CA LEU A 321 -33.11 2.61 -12.45
C LEU A 321 -34.53 3.15 -12.67
N ASP A 322 -35.39 2.97 -11.68
CA ASP A 322 -36.80 3.40 -11.71
C ASP A 322 -37.14 4.56 -10.76
N ASN A 323 -36.14 5.07 -10.03
CA ASN A 323 -36.31 6.17 -9.08
C ASN A 323 -35.82 7.52 -9.65
N PRO A 324 -36.70 8.54 -9.83
CA PRO A 324 -36.31 9.84 -10.34
C PRO A 324 -35.23 10.58 -9.52
N LYS A 325 -35.13 10.33 -8.21
CA LYS A 325 -34.07 10.91 -7.38
C LYS A 325 -32.71 10.29 -7.70
N ILE A 326 -32.67 9.00 -7.98
CA ILE A 326 -31.45 8.28 -8.38
C ILE A 326 -31.00 8.77 -9.76
N LEU A 327 -31.93 8.96 -10.72
CA LEU A 327 -31.60 9.51 -12.04
C LEU A 327 -30.98 10.91 -11.95
N ARG A 328 -31.51 11.78 -11.08
CA ARG A 328 -30.91 13.11 -10.81
C ARG A 328 -29.52 13.02 -10.18
N LEU A 329 -29.28 12.01 -9.35
CA LEU A 329 -27.96 11.78 -8.76
C LEU A 329 -26.96 11.27 -9.81
N ILE A 330 -27.37 10.32 -10.66
CA ILE A 330 -26.56 9.82 -11.79
C ILE A 330 -26.16 10.94 -12.74
N ALA A 331 -27.07 11.88 -13.03
CA ALA A 331 -26.79 13.05 -13.87
C ALA A 331 -25.65 13.93 -13.32
N ARG A 332 -25.32 13.81 -12.03
CA ARG A 332 -24.21 14.52 -11.36
C ARG A 332 -22.92 13.70 -11.27
N THR A 333 -22.86 12.51 -11.85
CA THR A 333 -21.68 11.65 -11.84
C THR A 333 -20.47 12.41 -12.39
N ARG A 334 -19.43 12.51 -11.57
CA ARG A 334 -18.16 13.13 -11.93
C ARG A 334 -17.30 12.14 -12.70
N THR A 335 -16.63 12.66 -13.72
CA THR A 335 -15.59 11.91 -14.43
C THR A 335 -14.25 12.04 -13.70
N PRO A 336 -13.59 10.91 -13.34
CA PRO A 336 -12.26 10.94 -12.76
C PRO A 336 -11.20 11.51 -13.71
N GLU A 337 -10.15 12.09 -13.15
CA GLU A 337 -9.07 12.71 -13.91
C GLU A 337 -8.16 11.71 -14.62
N ILE A 338 -7.94 10.52 -14.02
CA ILE A 338 -7.10 9.47 -14.59
C ILE A 338 -7.82 8.14 -14.46
N LEU A 339 -7.81 7.38 -15.54
CA LEU A 339 -8.24 5.98 -15.56
C LEU A 339 -7.00 5.09 -15.62
N PHE A 340 -6.99 4.04 -14.80
CA PHE A 340 -6.03 2.95 -14.85
C PHE A 340 -6.67 1.75 -15.56
N HIS A 341 -5.87 0.85 -16.14
CA HIS A 341 -6.42 -0.37 -16.73
C HIS A 341 -7.33 -1.08 -15.72
N ALA A 342 -8.47 -1.58 -16.21
CA ALA A 342 -9.46 -2.26 -15.39
C ALA A 342 -8.80 -3.37 -14.55
N HIS A 343 -9.24 -3.47 -13.29
CA HIS A 343 -8.79 -4.46 -12.32
C HIS A 343 -7.35 -4.28 -11.82
N SER A 344 -6.67 -3.17 -12.10
CA SER A 344 -5.28 -2.92 -11.65
C SER A 344 -5.14 -2.77 -10.13
N ALA A 345 -6.24 -2.49 -9.45
CA ALA A 345 -6.37 -2.36 -8.00
C ALA A 345 -5.43 -1.30 -7.38
N PRO A 346 -5.69 0.00 -7.58
CA PRO A 346 -4.84 1.05 -7.04
C PRO A 346 -5.03 1.19 -5.53
N LEU A 347 -3.95 1.16 -4.74
CA LEU A 347 -4.04 1.17 -3.27
C LEU A 347 -3.30 2.34 -2.62
N GLY A 348 -2.02 2.48 -2.92
CA GLY A 348 -1.15 3.55 -2.42
C GLY A 348 -1.24 4.77 -3.30
N LEU A 349 -1.24 5.95 -2.68
CA LEU A 349 -1.24 7.24 -3.37
C LEU A 349 -0.35 8.20 -2.56
N VAL A 350 0.66 8.80 -3.20
CA VAL A 350 1.50 9.80 -2.54
C VAL A 350 1.96 10.88 -3.51
N PHE A 351 2.05 12.11 -3.01
CA PHE A 351 2.73 13.22 -3.67
C PHE A 351 4.11 13.39 -3.02
N LEU A 352 5.14 13.71 -3.81
CA LEU A 352 6.45 13.99 -3.24
C LEU A 352 6.42 15.31 -2.45
N PRO A 353 7.16 15.39 -1.33
CA PRO A 353 7.39 16.67 -0.66
C PRO A 353 8.16 17.62 -1.59
N LYS A 354 8.05 18.92 -1.31
CA LYS A 354 8.78 19.97 -2.05
C LYS A 354 10.28 19.72 -2.02
N GLU A 355 10.80 19.35 -0.86
CA GLU A 355 12.17 18.91 -0.65
C GLU A 355 12.30 17.42 -1.01
N THR A 356 12.66 17.13 -2.25
CA THR A 356 12.89 15.77 -2.73
C THR A 356 14.18 15.67 -3.55
N THR A 357 14.82 14.50 -3.50
CA THR A 357 15.98 14.15 -4.34
C THR A 357 15.57 13.74 -5.74
N PHE A 358 14.29 13.47 -5.99
CA PHE A 358 13.81 13.04 -7.30
C PHE A 358 13.99 14.16 -8.35
N PRO A 359 14.29 13.82 -9.61
CA PRO A 359 14.55 14.80 -10.66
C PRO A 359 13.25 15.49 -11.08
N SER A 360 13.39 16.68 -11.69
CA SER A 360 12.27 17.59 -12.02
C SER A 360 11.04 16.92 -12.63
N PRO A 361 11.15 15.98 -13.60
CA PRO A 361 10.02 15.22 -14.15
C PRO A 361 9.06 14.62 -13.12
N TYR A 362 9.57 14.19 -11.96
CA TYR A 362 8.78 13.48 -10.95
C TYR A 362 8.34 14.36 -9.77
N ARG A 363 8.73 15.65 -9.75
CA ARG A 363 8.42 16.57 -8.64
C ARG A 363 6.97 17.05 -8.63
N HIS A 364 6.31 17.02 -9.77
CA HIS A 364 4.94 17.48 -9.94
C HIS A 364 4.07 16.31 -10.42
N GLY A 365 3.45 15.62 -9.48
CA GLY A 365 2.62 14.48 -9.79
C GLY A 365 2.41 13.55 -8.61
N ALA A 366 1.69 12.48 -8.87
CA ALA A 366 1.37 11.47 -7.88
C ALA A 366 2.01 10.12 -8.26
N PHE A 367 2.52 9.41 -7.27
CA PHE A 367 2.86 8.00 -7.40
C PHE A 367 1.70 7.14 -6.91
N VAL A 368 1.38 6.10 -7.66
CA VAL A 368 0.28 5.18 -7.36
C VAL A 368 0.76 3.74 -7.47
N THR A 369 0.46 2.92 -6.47
CA THR A 369 0.67 1.46 -6.58
C THR A 369 -0.55 0.82 -7.20
N LEU A 370 -0.31 -0.06 -8.17
CA LEU A 370 -1.30 -0.95 -8.75
C LEU A 370 -1.02 -2.35 -8.20
N HIS A 371 -1.85 -2.81 -7.27
CA HIS A 371 -1.63 -4.03 -6.47
C HIS A 371 -1.79 -5.32 -7.27
N GLY A 372 -2.49 -5.25 -8.40
CA GLY A 372 -2.61 -6.35 -9.35
C GLY A 372 -3.99 -7.00 -9.35
N SER A 373 -4.41 -7.39 -10.56
CA SER A 373 -5.74 -7.92 -10.85
C SER A 373 -5.96 -9.34 -10.36
N TRP A 374 -7.21 -9.62 -10.02
CA TRP A 374 -7.75 -10.98 -9.85
C TRP A 374 -8.94 -11.25 -10.79
N ASN A 375 -9.76 -10.24 -11.12
CA ASN A 375 -10.95 -10.38 -11.97
C ASN A 375 -10.66 -10.08 -13.46
N ARG A 376 -9.66 -10.74 -14.05
CA ARG A 376 -9.29 -10.58 -15.47
C ARG A 376 -8.62 -11.82 -16.06
N SER A 377 -8.79 -12.07 -17.37
CA SER A 377 -8.18 -13.23 -18.04
C SER A 377 -6.68 -13.10 -18.29
N VAL A 378 -6.16 -11.89 -18.47
CA VAL A 378 -4.73 -11.58 -18.58
C VAL A 378 -4.41 -10.50 -17.56
N ALA A 379 -3.51 -10.80 -16.63
CA ALA A 379 -3.30 -9.97 -15.46
C ALA A 379 -2.71 -8.60 -15.80
N THR A 380 -3.11 -7.59 -15.03
CA THR A 380 -2.57 -6.23 -15.09
C THR A 380 -2.30 -5.68 -13.68
N GLY A 381 -1.65 -4.52 -13.58
CA GLY A 381 -1.15 -3.96 -12.33
C GLY A 381 0.22 -4.54 -11.94
N TYR A 382 0.42 -4.87 -10.66
CA TYR A 382 1.69 -5.36 -10.09
C TYR A 382 2.86 -4.40 -10.34
N LYS A 383 2.64 -3.10 -10.11
CA LYS A 383 3.61 -2.04 -10.43
C LYS A 383 3.35 -0.74 -9.67
N ILE A 384 4.29 0.19 -9.79
CA ILE A 384 4.11 1.59 -9.40
C ILE A 384 4.03 2.42 -10.68
N VAL A 385 3.10 3.36 -10.73
CA VAL A 385 2.94 4.31 -11.83
C VAL A 385 3.11 5.74 -11.33
N PHE A 386 3.47 6.64 -12.24
CA PHE A 386 3.53 8.07 -12.02
C PHE A 386 2.47 8.78 -12.86
N VAL A 387 1.69 9.65 -12.21
CA VAL A 387 0.72 10.55 -12.86
C VAL A 387 1.34 11.94 -12.87
N PRO A 388 1.79 12.45 -14.03
CA PRO A 388 2.38 13.78 -14.11
C PRO A 388 1.32 14.86 -14.01
N PHE A 389 1.65 15.93 -13.28
CA PHE A 389 0.80 17.08 -13.08
C PHE A 389 1.41 18.32 -13.75
N SER A 390 0.55 19.19 -14.28
CA SER A 390 0.90 20.53 -14.70
C SER A 390 1.27 21.40 -13.50
N SER A 391 1.90 22.53 -13.81
CA SER A 391 2.39 23.46 -12.79
C SER A 391 1.26 24.02 -11.91
N ASP A 392 0.02 24.05 -12.36
CA ASP A 392 -1.16 24.48 -11.59
C ASP A 392 -1.71 23.41 -10.62
N GLY A 393 -1.12 22.21 -10.59
CA GLY A 393 -1.53 21.12 -9.71
C GLY A 393 -2.65 20.25 -10.27
N ARG A 394 -2.77 20.14 -11.59
CA ARG A 394 -3.73 19.26 -12.27
C ARG A 394 -3.03 18.13 -13.03
N PRO A 395 -3.60 16.91 -13.07
CA PRO A 395 -3.04 15.83 -13.88
C PRO A 395 -3.22 16.11 -15.39
N TYR A 396 -2.24 15.71 -16.20
CA TYR A 396 -2.31 15.84 -17.67
C TYR A 396 -3.26 14.84 -18.37
N GLY A 397 -3.94 13.96 -17.62
CA GLY A 397 -4.88 12.98 -18.17
C GLY A 397 -4.24 11.66 -18.64
N PHE A 398 -3.00 11.37 -18.23
CA PHE A 398 -2.31 10.12 -18.50
C PHE A 398 -1.45 9.68 -17.31
N TYR A 399 -0.98 8.44 -17.32
CA TYR A 399 0.01 7.93 -16.37
C TYR A 399 1.14 7.22 -17.09
N GLN A 400 2.25 6.96 -16.41
CA GLN A 400 3.39 6.24 -16.94
C GLN A 400 3.81 5.15 -15.95
N ASP A 401 4.28 4.02 -16.46
CA ASP A 401 4.92 3.02 -15.61
C ASP A 401 6.18 3.62 -14.98
N PHE A 402 6.36 3.44 -13.67
CA PHE A 402 7.52 3.91 -12.93
C PHE A 402 8.36 2.75 -12.43
N LEU A 403 7.77 1.77 -11.75
CA LEU A 403 8.48 0.59 -11.26
C LEU A 403 7.71 -0.67 -11.64
N THR A 404 8.34 -1.57 -12.40
CA THR A 404 7.76 -2.84 -12.86
C THR A 404 8.69 -4.03 -12.59
N GLY A 405 8.27 -5.25 -12.94
CA GLY A 405 9.08 -6.47 -12.83
C GLY A 405 8.56 -7.52 -11.85
N PHE A 406 7.51 -7.21 -11.09
CA PHE A 406 6.92 -8.15 -10.12
C PHE A 406 6.10 -9.28 -10.76
N LEU A 407 5.39 -9.00 -11.86
CA LEU A 407 4.57 -9.97 -12.59
C LEU A 407 5.44 -10.70 -13.60
N LEU A 408 5.56 -12.02 -13.42
CA LEU A 408 6.39 -12.91 -14.25
C LEU A 408 5.61 -13.45 -15.44
N ASP A 409 4.36 -13.85 -15.21
CA ASP A 409 3.48 -14.36 -16.26
C ASP A 409 2.05 -13.84 -16.06
N PRO A 410 1.55 -12.96 -16.95
CA PRO A 410 0.21 -12.41 -16.84
C PRO A 410 -0.90 -13.40 -17.25
N SER A 411 -0.60 -14.48 -17.97
CA SER A 411 -1.60 -15.47 -18.40
C SER A 411 -2.05 -16.38 -17.25
N ILE A 412 -1.16 -16.59 -16.29
CA ILE A 412 -1.34 -17.38 -15.06
C ILE A 412 -0.90 -16.56 -13.83
N PRO A 413 -1.45 -15.35 -13.61
CA PRO A 413 -0.91 -14.23 -12.82
C PRO A 413 0.19 -14.57 -11.79
N LEU A 414 1.37 -14.95 -12.28
CA LEU A 414 2.46 -15.50 -11.49
C LEU A 414 3.33 -14.33 -11.11
N THR A 415 3.45 -14.07 -9.81
CA THR A 415 4.11 -12.86 -9.32
C THR A 415 4.94 -13.13 -8.08
N TRP A 416 6.07 -12.44 -7.98
CA TRP A 416 6.90 -12.48 -6.77
C TRP A 416 6.70 -11.25 -5.87
N GLY A 417 5.85 -10.28 -6.22
CA GLY A 417 5.60 -9.14 -5.34
C GLY A 417 4.31 -8.40 -5.66
N ARG A 418 3.68 -7.82 -4.63
CA ARG A 418 2.45 -7.04 -4.77
C ARG A 418 2.56 -5.71 -4.02
N PRO A 419 2.76 -4.59 -4.74
CA PRO A 419 2.99 -3.31 -4.11
C PRO A 419 1.71 -2.76 -3.46
N VAL A 420 1.78 -2.28 -2.21
CA VAL A 420 0.63 -1.76 -1.44
C VAL A 420 0.79 -0.29 -1.03
N GLY A 421 1.13 0.02 0.22
CA GLY A 421 1.29 1.39 0.71
C GLY A 421 2.53 2.06 0.12
N LEU A 422 2.45 3.39 -0.06
CA LEU A 422 3.55 4.26 -0.47
C LEU A 422 3.84 5.28 0.63
N LEU A 423 5.11 5.69 0.75
CA LEU A 423 5.50 6.82 1.57
C LEU A 423 6.67 7.57 0.94
N ALA A 424 6.48 8.86 0.65
CA ALA A 424 7.56 9.75 0.25
C ALA A 424 8.25 10.30 1.51
N LEU A 425 9.55 10.08 1.64
CA LEU A 425 10.31 10.53 2.81
C LEU A 425 10.66 12.02 2.68
N LEU A 426 10.59 12.77 3.79
CA LEU A 426 10.89 14.21 3.85
C LEU A 426 12.29 14.63 3.36
N LYS A 427 13.26 13.72 3.27
CA LYS A 427 14.62 14.03 2.77
C LYS A 427 15.02 13.17 1.57
N GLY A 428 14.03 12.71 0.82
CA GLY A 428 14.23 11.93 -0.41
C GLY A 428 14.03 10.42 -0.23
N GLY A 429 13.64 9.80 -1.33
CA GLY A 429 13.30 8.39 -1.40
C GLY A 429 11.80 8.13 -1.33
N LEU A 430 11.37 7.11 -2.07
CA LEU A 430 10.00 6.60 -2.07
C LEU A 430 10.03 5.19 -1.48
N LEU A 431 9.31 4.98 -0.37
CA LEU A 431 9.12 3.66 0.22
C LEU A 431 7.85 3.01 -0.33
N PHE A 432 7.88 1.69 -0.46
CA PHE A 432 6.70 0.90 -0.76
C PHE A 432 6.72 -0.47 -0.09
N CYS A 433 5.54 -0.97 0.27
CA CYS A 433 5.37 -2.33 0.82
C CYS A 433 5.22 -3.37 -0.28
N ASP A 434 5.90 -4.50 -0.17
CA ASP A 434 5.51 -5.78 -0.77
C ASP A 434 4.83 -6.66 0.27
N GLU A 435 3.55 -6.93 0.03
CA GLU A 435 2.72 -7.78 0.88
C GLU A 435 3.18 -9.24 0.89
N LEU A 436 3.69 -9.76 -0.25
CA LEU A 436 3.91 -11.19 -0.40
C LEU A 436 5.10 -11.69 0.39
N HIS A 437 6.20 -10.92 0.42
CA HIS A 437 7.43 -11.33 1.08
C HIS A 437 7.77 -10.55 2.34
N GLY A 438 6.89 -9.63 2.77
CA GLY A 438 7.09 -8.96 4.05
C GLY A 438 8.23 -7.95 4.00
N ILE A 439 8.38 -7.27 2.86
CA ILE A 439 9.50 -6.39 2.57
C ILE A 439 8.97 -4.97 2.37
N VAL A 440 9.66 -4.00 2.93
CA VAL A 440 9.56 -2.59 2.52
C VAL A 440 10.78 -2.28 1.68
N TYR A 441 10.56 -1.74 0.49
CA TYR A 441 11.61 -1.32 -0.43
C TYR A 441 11.77 0.19 -0.40
N LYS A 442 12.95 0.69 -0.76
CA LYS A 442 13.22 2.12 -0.96
C LYS A 442 13.72 2.35 -2.38
N VAL A 443 13.06 3.27 -3.08
CA VAL A 443 13.51 3.80 -4.36
C VAL A 443 14.22 5.11 -4.13
N ASP A 444 15.46 5.22 -4.60
CA ASP A 444 16.27 6.43 -4.53
C ASP A 444 16.66 6.90 -5.93
N TYR A 445 16.86 8.21 -6.09
CA TYR A 445 17.49 8.77 -7.27
C TYR A 445 18.98 9.00 -6.97
N VAL A 446 19.86 8.34 -7.72
CA VAL A 446 21.32 8.42 -7.56
C VAL A 446 22.01 9.20 -8.68
N GLY A 447 21.22 9.74 -9.62
CA GLY A 447 21.76 10.40 -10.81
C GLY A 447 22.03 9.40 -11.95
N PRO A 448 22.23 9.88 -13.18
CA PRO A 448 22.53 9.03 -14.32
C PRO A 448 24.02 8.63 -14.28
N GLU A 449 24.42 7.77 -13.35
CA GLU A 449 25.86 7.48 -13.17
C GLU A 449 26.54 6.83 -14.38
N GLU A 450 25.82 6.30 -15.38
CA GLU A 450 26.48 5.68 -16.57
C GLU A 450 25.78 5.86 -17.93
N THR A 451 24.61 6.52 -18.04
CA THR A 451 23.83 6.47 -19.31
C THR A 451 23.92 7.71 -20.20
N GLY A 452 24.37 8.87 -19.69
CA GLY A 452 24.35 10.14 -20.43
C GLY A 452 22.95 10.62 -20.88
N GLN A 453 21.88 9.90 -20.53
CA GLN A 453 20.51 10.21 -20.91
C GLN A 453 19.87 11.19 -19.93
N LYS A 454 19.35 12.32 -20.43
CA LYS A 454 18.52 13.24 -19.66
C LYS A 454 17.15 12.62 -19.42
N ILE A 455 16.68 12.63 -18.17
CA ILE A 455 15.31 12.23 -17.84
C ILE A 455 14.36 13.36 -18.27
N ALA A 456 13.48 13.06 -19.22
CA ALA A 456 12.38 13.92 -19.61
C ALA A 456 11.09 13.09 -19.61
N LEU A 457 9.97 13.69 -19.20
CA LEU A 457 8.68 13.03 -19.37
C LEU A 457 8.37 12.99 -20.86
N ASP A 458 8.06 11.80 -21.39
CA ASP A 458 7.42 11.69 -22.69
C ASP A 458 5.94 12.14 -22.57
N LEU A 459 5.72 13.44 -22.79
CA LEU A 459 4.38 14.02 -22.80
C LEU A 459 3.69 13.69 -24.14
N PRO A 460 2.39 13.32 -24.14
CA PRO A 460 1.62 13.21 -25.38
C PRO A 460 1.68 14.49 -26.22
N GLU A 461 1.67 14.38 -27.55
CA GLU A 461 1.82 15.52 -28.48
C GLU A 461 0.86 16.68 -28.16
N LYS A 462 -0.39 16.36 -27.79
CA LYS A 462 -1.41 17.36 -27.43
C LYS A 462 -1.00 18.21 -26.22
N VAL A 463 -0.34 17.60 -25.23
CA VAL A 463 0.13 18.29 -24.02
C VAL A 463 1.36 19.15 -24.33
N ARG A 464 2.22 18.75 -25.28
CA ARG A 464 3.42 19.52 -25.65
C ARG A 464 3.11 20.85 -26.36
N LYS A 465 1.89 21.00 -26.91
CA LYS A 465 1.45 22.19 -27.67
C LYS A 465 0.76 23.25 -26.81
N GLU A 466 0.42 22.90 -25.57
CA GLU A 466 -0.16 23.77 -24.54
C GLU A 466 0.94 24.25 -23.58
#